data_AF-A0A7D6CH33-F1
#
_entry.id   AF-A0A7D6CH33-F1
#
_cell.length_a   1.000
_cell.length_b   1.000
_cell.length_c   1.000
_cell.angle_alpha   90.00
_cell.angle_beta   90.00
_cell.angle_gamma   90.00
#
_symmetry.space_group_name_H-M   'P 1'
#
loop_
_entity.id
_entity.type
_entity.pdbx_description
1 polymer ?
#
loop_
_entity_poly.entity_id
_entity_poly.type
_entity_poly.pdbx_seq_one_letter_code
_entity_poly.pdbx_strand_id
1 'polypeptide(L)'
;MPSTRFLIGLVTVIAVCVVAAVLWKRSADAPAAAAPPTTVTCVGGSEKSELMADAEVKRILRDDYRLEVAFQPLGSYDQVQLSTDEIKARKLDCLWPSSASAQGVFEAQHAGAFSGYRAENVLQSPEVIYAGPRGTDALLRKGIVQRRGDRYFVVDMKGLLLNQVVRRGTWEALGATDLRGPITVSSTDPVRSNSGFTMAQLQLNIIATDDGFSAPNLAQARKALPAVRALYDAQGLQSRSSDSGFREWLTQGGEFKAPLYAGYENQIIQQVVQSGDASAALLKNVRVLYPDPTIYSDHPVLALDPDAGRFADAMKDPKIQQIAWKRYGFRSAVQVGANDVGDFPGIGLADQIRAAPAPAADVTLALLSCMKDANACR
;
A
#
# COMPACT_ATOMS: atom_id res chain seq x y z
N MET A 1 -58.92 10.09 -64.84
CA MET A 1 -58.44 9.27 -63.72
C MET A 1 -56.93 9.13 -63.86
N PRO A 2 -56.13 9.31 -62.79
CA PRO A 2 -54.68 9.14 -62.90
C PRO A 2 -54.36 7.69 -63.30
N SER A 3 -53.35 7.49 -64.13
CA SER A 3 -52.99 6.14 -64.59
C SER A 3 -52.51 5.30 -63.41
N THR A 4 -52.76 3.99 -63.43
CA THR A 4 -52.32 3.05 -62.38
C THR A 4 -50.81 3.18 -62.10
N ARG A 5 -50.02 3.47 -63.15
CA ARG A 5 -48.57 3.73 -63.05
C ARG A 5 -48.23 4.98 -62.25
N PHE A 6 -49.03 6.04 -62.37
CA PHE A 6 -48.86 7.27 -61.58
C PHE A 6 -49.18 7.06 -60.11
N LEU A 7 -50.26 6.32 -59.78
CA LEU A 7 -50.57 5.97 -58.38
C LEU A 7 -49.48 5.09 -57.76
N ILE A 8 -48.97 4.10 -58.48
CA ILE A 8 -47.88 3.24 -57.99
C ILE A 8 -46.61 4.07 -57.73
N GLY A 9 -46.27 4.99 -58.64
CA GLY A 9 -45.14 5.91 -58.46
C GLY A 9 -45.30 6.79 -57.23
N LEU A 10 -46.49 7.37 -57.03
CA LEU A 10 -46.79 8.24 -55.89
C LEU A 10 -46.72 7.49 -54.56
N VAL A 11 -47.32 6.29 -54.48
CA VAL A 11 -47.27 5.46 -53.27
C VAL A 11 -45.84 5.05 -52.93
N THR A 12 -45.03 4.72 -53.93
CA THR A 12 -43.61 4.38 -53.73
C THR A 12 -42.83 5.57 -53.16
N VAL A 13 -43.04 6.77 -53.70
CA VAL A 13 -42.36 7.98 -53.22
C VAL A 13 -42.78 8.29 -51.78
N ILE A 14 -44.08 8.22 -51.47
CA ILE A 14 -44.57 8.45 -50.10
C ILE A 14 -43.99 7.41 -49.13
N ALA A 15 -43.93 6.14 -49.52
CA ALA A 15 -43.34 5.09 -48.69
C ALA A 15 -41.85 5.36 -48.41
N VAL A 16 -41.07 5.76 -49.42
CA VAL A 16 -39.65 6.11 -49.26
C VAL A 16 -39.49 7.33 -48.34
N CYS A 17 -40.31 8.37 -48.50
CA CYS A 17 -40.27 9.56 -47.65
C CYS A 17 -40.62 9.25 -46.20
N VAL A 18 -41.62 8.38 -45.96
CA VAL A 18 -42.00 7.95 -44.60
C VAL A 18 -40.89 7.11 -43.97
N VAL A 19 -40.29 6.17 -44.71
CA VAL A 19 -39.16 5.38 -44.21
C VAL A 19 -37.97 6.28 -43.89
N ALA A 20 -37.63 7.24 -44.76
CA ALA A 20 -36.57 8.20 -44.51
C ALA A 20 -36.85 9.08 -43.27
N ALA A 21 -38.09 9.55 -43.09
CA ALA A 21 -38.48 10.33 -41.91
C ALA A 21 -38.44 9.51 -40.62
N VAL A 22 -38.84 8.24 -40.66
CA VAL A 22 -38.76 7.32 -39.51
C VAL A 22 -37.31 7.00 -39.16
N LEU A 23 -36.44 6.77 -40.16
CA LEU A 23 -35.02 6.54 -39.95
C LEU A 23 -34.33 7.78 -39.38
N TRP A 24 -34.64 8.98 -39.89
CA TRP A 24 -34.10 10.23 -39.36
C TRP A 24 -34.55 10.43 -37.92
N LYS A 25 -35.85 10.27 -37.62
CA LYS A 25 -36.36 10.42 -36.25
C LYS A 25 -35.71 9.42 -35.28
N ARG A 26 -35.51 8.16 -35.70
CA ARG A 26 -34.78 7.16 -34.89
C ARG A 26 -33.31 7.51 -34.67
N SER A 27 -32.64 8.13 -35.64
CA SER A 27 -31.25 8.59 -35.49
C SER A 27 -31.14 9.87 -34.65
N ALA A 28 -32.16 10.73 -34.67
CA ALA A 28 -32.24 11.94 -33.84
C ALA A 28 -32.64 11.64 -32.39
N ASP A 29 -33.46 10.61 -32.18
CA ASP A 29 -33.88 10.11 -30.86
C ASP A 29 -32.90 9.07 -30.29
N ALA A 30 -31.81 8.74 -31.01
CA ALA A 30 -30.73 7.93 -30.46
C ALA A 30 -30.03 8.74 -29.36
N PRO A 31 -29.97 8.24 -28.11
CA PRO A 31 -29.24 8.93 -27.06
C PRO A 31 -27.81 9.15 -27.54
N ALA A 32 -27.31 10.38 -27.45
CA ALA A 32 -25.90 10.67 -27.73
C ALA A 32 -25.06 9.66 -26.95
N ALA A 33 -24.21 8.90 -27.68
CA ALA A 33 -23.36 7.91 -27.05
C ALA A 33 -22.60 8.60 -25.90
N ALA A 34 -22.73 8.08 -24.69
CA ALA A 34 -22.12 8.69 -23.52
C ALA A 34 -20.62 8.88 -23.79
N ALA A 35 -20.10 10.09 -23.55
CA ALA A 35 -18.70 10.42 -23.80
C ALA A 35 -17.78 9.37 -23.15
N PRO A 36 -16.68 8.96 -23.82
CA PRO A 36 -15.80 7.93 -23.28
C PRO A 36 -15.29 8.32 -21.89
N PRO A 37 -15.05 7.35 -20.98
CA PRO A 37 -14.44 7.64 -19.68
C PRO A 37 -13.11 8.39 -19.82
N THR A 38 -12.82 9.27 -18.87
CA THR A 38 -11.50 9.90 -18.76
C THR A 38 -10.49 8.89 -18.25
N THR A 39 -9.35 8.73 -18.95
CA THR A 39 -8.25 7.90 -18.46
C THR A 39 -7.34 8.71 -17.54
N VAL A 40 -7.07 8.19 -16.34
CA VAL A 40 -6.11 8.71 -15.38
C VAL A 40 -4.90 7.77 -15.30
N THR A 41 -3.71 8.28 -15.56
CA THR A 41 -2.45 7.52 -15.57
C THR A 41 -1.76 7.66 -14.23
N CYS A 42 -1.64 6.55 -13.51
CA CYS A 42 -1.11 6.53 -12.16
C CYS A 42 0.03 5.52 -11.99
N VAL A 43 1.05 5.92 -11.24
CA VAL A 43 2.02 4.97 -10.67
C VAL A 43 1.75 4.77 -9.20
N GLY A 44 1.93 3.57 -8.66
CA GLY A 44 1.65 3.30 -7.25
C GLY A 44 2.38 2.10 -6.66
N GLY A 45 2.34 1.98 -5.32
CA GLY A 45 2.94 0.84 -4.62
C GLY A 45 2.34 -0.50 -5.08
N SER A 46 3.17 -1.55 -5.14
CA SER A 46 2.81 -2.86 -5.70
C SER A 46 1.58 -3.49 -5.05
N GLU A 47 1.33 -3.18 -3.77
CA GLU A 47 0.22 -3.71 -2.99
C GLU A 47 -1.16 -3.34 -3.57
N LYS A 48 -1.24 -2.27 -4.38
CA LYS A 48 -2.51 -1.80 -5.00
C LYS A 48 -2.82 -2.46 -6.33
N SER A 49 -1.88 -3.22 -6.89
CA SER A 49 -1.99 -3.73 -8.27
C SER A 49 -3.22 -4.59 -8.46
N GLU A 50 -3.53 -5.46 -7.49
CA GLU A 50 -4.72 -6.30 -7.58
C GLU A 50 -6.02 -5.55 -7.32
N LEU A 51 -6.04 -4.61 -6.36
CA LEU A 51 -7.19 -3.73 -6.12
C LEU A 51 -7.56 -2.94 -7.39
N MET A 52 -6.56 -2.40 -8.09
CA MET A 52 -6.78 -1.68 -9.34
C MET A 52 -7.08 -2.60 -10.51
N ALA A 53 -6.81 -3.90 -10.40
CA ALA A 53 -7.19 -4.91 -11.37
C ALA A 53 -8.62 -5.44 -11.15
N ASP A 54 -9.19 -5.29 -9.95
CA ASP A 54 -10.52 -5.78 -9.56
C ASP A 54 -11.60 -5.29 -10.54
N ALA A 55 -12.37 -6.25 -11.07
CA ALA A 55 -13.37 -5.97 -12.10
C ALA A 55 -14.52 -5.09 -11.57
N GLU A 56 -14.87 -5.22 -10.29
CA GLU A 56 -15.92 -4.45 -9.66
C GLU A 56 -15.47 -3.02 -9.36
N VAL A 57 -14.22 -2.83 -8.90
CA VAL A 57 -13.61 -1.50 -8.74
C VAL A 57 -13.56 -0.79 -10.10
N LYS A 58 -13.06 -1.45 -11.14
CA LYS A 58 -13.04 -0.88 -12.51
C LYS A 58 -14.43 -0.52 -13.02
N ARG A 59 -15.44 -1.35 -12.72
CA ARG A 59 -16.83 -1.08 -13.10
C ARG A 59 -17.38 0.14 -12.37
N ILE A 60 -17.17 0.25 -11.05
CA ILE A 60 -17.60 1.43 -10.27
C ILE A 60 -16.93 2.70 -10.80
N LEU A 61 -15.61 2.69 -11.00
CA LEU A 61 -14.87 3.83 -11.55
C LEU A 61 -15.40 4.24 -12.93
N ARG A 62 -15.67 3.27 -13.81
CA ARG A 62 -16.18 3.52 -15.17
C ARG A 62 -17.62 4.04 -15.16
N ASP A 63 -18.51 3.35 -14.47
CA ASP A 63 -19.96 3.56 -14.59
C ASP A 63 -20.41 4.77 -13.76
N ASP A 64 -19.92 4.88 -12.52
CA ASP A 64 -20.37 5.89 -11.56
C ASP A 64 -19.52 7.16 -11.64
N TYR A 65 -18.22 7.04 -11.95
CA TYR A 65 -17.29 8.16 -11.96
C TYR A 65 -16.80 8.59 -13.35
N ARG A 66 -17.12 7.81 -14.40
CA ARG A 66 -16.64 8.03 -15.78
C ARG A 66 -15.11 8.09 -15.85
N LEU A 67 -14.44 7.21 -15.10
CA LEU A 67 -12.99 7.10 -15.04
C LEU A 67 -12.49 5.71 -15.47
N GLU A 68 -11.37 5.69 -16.17
CA GLU A 68 -10.52 4.51 -16.32
C GLU A 68 -9.16 4.82 -15.71
N VAL A 69 -8.54 3.86 -15.03
CA VAL A 69 -7.23 4.09 -14.40
C VAL A 69 -6.18 3.20 -15.05
N ALA A 70 -5.20 3.82 -15.69
CA ALA A 70 -4.01 3.16 -16.20
C ALA A 70 -2.96 3.09 -15.08
N PHE A 71 -3.05 2.04 -14.25
CA PHE A 71 -2.18 1.83 -13.09
C PHE A 71 -0.90 1.06 -13.45
N GLN A 72 0.25 1.56 -12.97
CA GLN A 72 1.55 0.89 -13.10
C GLN A 72 2.26 0.78 -11.75
N PRO A 73 2.74 -0.41 -11.33
CA PRO A 73 3.47 -0.54 -10.08
C PRO A 73 4.84 0.16 -10.16
N LEU A 74 5.14 0.97 -9.14
CA LEU A 74 6.45 1.61 -8.93
C LEU A 74 6.68 1.78 -7.42
N GLY A 75 7.91 1.53 -6.94
CA GLY A 75 8.26 1.70 -5.53
C GLY A 75 7.97 3.12 -5.03
N SER A 76 7.44 3.27 -3.81
CA SER A 76 6.96 4.58 -3.32
C SER A 76 8.04 5.66 -3.31
N TYR A 77 9.28 5.31 -2.99
CA TYR A 77 10.41 6.24 -3.05
C TYR A 77 10.99 6.39 -4.44
N ASP A 78 10.81 5.41 -5.34
CA ASP A 78 11.13 5.59 -6.76
C ASP A 78 10.13 6.56 -7.43
N GLN A 79 8.86 6.58 -6.99
CA GLN A 79 7.84 7.54 -7.46
C GLN A 79 8.23 8.98 -7.12
N VAL A 80 8.52 9.26 -5.84
CA VAL A 80 8.74 10.64 -5.35
C VAL A 80 10.16 11.15 -5.55
N GLN A 81 11.00 10.39 -6.25
CA GLN A 81 12.32 10.82 -6.74
C GLN A 81 12.32 11.16 -8.23
N LEU A 82 11.19 10.96 -8.93
CA LEU A 82 11.05 11.43 -10.30
C LEU A 82 11.10 12.94 -10.31
N SER A 83 11.92 13.51 -11.17
CA SER A 83 11.91 14.95 -11.41
C SER A 83 10.58 15.39 -12.04
N THR A 84 10.25 16.68 -11.92
CA THR A 84 9.05 17.26 -12.56
C THR A 84 9.03 16.99 -14.07
N ASP A 85 10.20 17.03 -14.72
CA ASP A 85 10.31 16.78 -16.16
C ASP A 85 10.06 15.31 -16.51
N GLU A 86 10.54 14.36 -15.70
CA GLU A 86 10.25 12.92 -15.88
C GLU A 86 8.76 12.62 -15.68
N ILE A 87 8.12 13.24 -14.67
CA ILE A 87 6.67 13.10 -14.43
C ILE A 87 5.88 13.59 -15.66
N LYS A 88 6.22 14.78 -16.18
CA LYS A 88 5.57 15.36 -17.36
C LYS A 88 5.84 14.55 -18.63
N ALA A 89 7.08 14.10 -18.85
CA ALA A 89 7.46 13.31 -20.01
C ALA A 89 6.72 11.96 -20.05
N ARG A 90 6.50 11.36 -18.87
CA ARG A 90 5.72 10.12 -18.70
C ARG A 90 4.21 10.33 -18.74
N LYS A 91 3.73 11.58 -18.71
CA LYS A 91 2.31 11.94 -18.65
C LYS A 91 1.59 11.25 -17.48
N LEU A 92 2.21 11.33 -16.30
CA LEU A 92 1.58 10.84 -15.09
C LEU A 92 0.59 11.89 -14.59
N ASP A 93 -0.63 11.46 -14.28
CA ASP A 93 -1.69 12.28 -13.71
C ASP A 93 -1.72 12.11 -12.18
N CYS A 94 -1.27 10.95 -11.66
CA CYS A 94 -1.12 10.74 -10.23
C CYS A 94 0.07 9.85 -9.82
N LEU A 95 0.54 10.07 -8.59
CA LEU A 95 1.43 9.16 -7.87
C LEU A 95 0.66 8.63 -6.66
N TRP A 96 0.80 7.35 -6.34
CA TRP A 96 0.11 6.73 -5.21
C TRP A 96 1.09 5.94 -4.34
N PRO A 97 1.99 6.65 -3.63
CA PRO A 97 2.93 6.01 -2.73
C PRO A 97 2.20 5.33 -1.57
N SER A 98 2.94 4.48 -0.85
CA SER A 98 2.47 3.77 0.34
C SER A 98 3.01 4.40 1.63
N SER A 99 3.29 5.71 1.64
CA SER A 99 3.77 6.37 2.84
C SER A 99 3.47 7.87 2.87
N ALA A 100 3.12 8.38 4.05
CA ALA A 100 3.01 9.81 4.33
C ALA A 100 4.36 10.55 4.20
N SER A 101 5.49 9.92 4.54
CA SER A 101 6.80 10.55 4.34
C SER A 101 7.18 10.64 2.87
N ALA A 102 6.72 9.71 2.03
CA ALA A 102 6.89 9.84 0.58
C ALA A 102 6.09 11.03 0.03
N GLN A 103 4.85 11.23 0.50
CA GLN A 103 4.10 12.46 0.22
C GLN A 103 4.88 13.71 0.63
N GLY A 104 5.42 13.74 1.86
CA GLY A 104 6.21 14.88 2.34
C GLY A 104 7.45 15.16 1.48
N VAL A 105 8.13 14.11 0.99
CA VAL A 105 9.24 14.26 0.03
C VAL A 105 8.76 14.87 -1.29
N PHE A 106 7.66 14.37 -1.84
CA PHE A 106 7.10 14.91 -3.08
C PHE A 106 6.74 16.40 -2.94
N GLU A 107 6.02 16.77 -1.88
CA GLU A 107 5.61 18.16 -1.63
C GLU A 107 6.82 19.08 -1.45
N ALA A 108 7.88 18.61 -0.79
CA ALA A 108 9.11 19.38 -0.64
C ALA A 108 9.88 19.60 -1.96
N GLN A 109 9.84 18.62 -2.87
CA GLN A 109 10.60 18.67 -4.14
C GLN A 109 9.82 19.31 -5.30
N HIS A 110 8.49 19.30 -5.25
CA HIS A 110 7.62 19.74 -6.36
C HIS A 110 6.66 20.88 -5.97
N ALA A 111 6.99 21.64 -4.92
CA ALA A 111 6.18 22.77 -4.48
C ALA A 111 5.84 23.72 -5.64
N GLY A 112 4.54 23.88 -5.92
CA GLY A 112 4.04 24.75 -7.00
C GLY A 112 4.26 24.24 -8.43
N ALA A 113 4.81 23.04 -8.63
CA ALA A 113 5.07 22.49 -9.96
C ALA A 113 3.81 22.02 -10.71
N PHE A 114 2.73 21.75 -9.96
CA PHE A 114 1.46 21.23 -10.46
C PHE A 114 0.29 22.05 -9.90
N SER A 115 -0.37 22.84 -10.74
CA SER A 115 -1.40 23.80 -10.32
C SER A 115 -2.69 23.15 -9.83
N GLY A 116 -2.94 21.89 -10.18
CA GLY A 116 -4.08 21.09 -9.71
C GLY A 116 -3.74 20.12 -8.59
N TYR A 117 -2.57 20.26 -7.96
CA TYR A 117 -2.09 19.29 -6.99
C TYR A 117 -3.01 19.16 -5.77
N ARG A 118 -3.36 17.92 -5.43
CA ARG A 118 -4.04 17.56 -4.18
C ARG A 118 -3.55 16.21 -3.69
N ALA A 119 -3.32 16.07 -2.39
CA ALA A 119 -3.00 14.80 -1.75
C ALA A 119 -4.11 14.37 -0.81
N GLU A 120 -4.53 13.11 -0.90
CA GLU A 120 -5.52 12.55 0.03
C GLU A 120 -5.20 11.11 0.38
N ASN A 121 -5.09 10.83 1.68
CA ASN A 121 -4.98 9.48 2.20
C ASN A 121 -6.34 8.76 2.11
N VAL A 122 -6.41 7.72 1.29
CA VAL A 122 -7.66 6.99 1.02
C VAL A 122 -7.68 5.58 1.61
N LEU A 123 -6.50 5.00 1.87
CA LEU A 123 -6.32 3.65 2.40
C LEU A 123 -5.15 3.64 3.38
N GLN A 124 -5.15 2.69 4.31
CA GLN A 124 -4.09 2.51 5.29
C GLN A 124 -3.77 1.02 5.48
N SER A 125 -2.54 0.73 5.88
CA SER A 125 -2.16 -0.59 6.35
C SER A 125 -1.10 -0.48 7.45
N PRO A 126 -1.30 -1.03 8.64
CA PRO A 126 -0.26 -1.12 9.66
C PRO A 126 0.99 -1.86 9.17
N GLU A 127 2.18 -1.34 9.49
CA GLU A 127 3.40 -2.18 9.48
C GLU A 127 3.29 -3.20 10.62
N VAL A 128 3.50 -4.47 10.30
CA VAL A 128 3.43 -5.61 11.22
C VAL A 128 4.68 -6.47 11.09
N ILE A 129 4.96 -7.28 12.10
CA ILE A 129 5.98 -8.32 12.04
C ILE A 129 5.29 -9.66 11.89
N TYR A 130 5.60 -10.32 10.78
CA TYR A 130 5.31 -11.71 10.57
C TYR A 130 6.33 -12.58 11.31
N ALA A 131 5.81 -13.53 12.06
CA ALA A 131 6.59 -14.53 12.76
C ALA A 131 5.91 -15.90 12.64
N GLY A 132 6.59 -16.95 13.06
CA GLY A 132 5.95 -18.25 13.30
C GLY A 132 5.75 -18.51 14.78
N PRO A 133 5.16 -19.67 15.13
CA PRO A 133 4.88 -20.03 16.52
C PRO A 133 6.15 -20.08 17.39
N ARG A 134 7.26 -20.61 16.88
CA ARG A 134 8.48 -20.81 17.69
C ARG A 134 9.10 -19.48 18.11
N GLY A 135 9.21 -18.55 17.16
CA GLY A 135 9.71 -17.20 17.42
C GLY A 135 8.79 -16.43 18.37
N THR A 136 7.48 -16.49 18.12
CA THR A 136 6.46 -15.82 18.95
C THR A 136 6.49 -16.33 20.39
N ASP A 137 6.53 -17.64 20.59
CA ASP A 137 6.52 -18.25 21.93
C ASP A 137 7.79 -17.93 22.72
N ALA A 138 8.95 -17.88 22.06
CA ALA A 138 10.20 -17.47 22.69
C ALA A 138 10.15 -16.01 23.16
N LEU A 139 9.61 -15.11 22.34
CA LEU A 139 9.45 -13.70 22.70
C LEU A 139 8.40 -13.48 23.80
N LEU A 140 7.32 -14.27 23.81
CA LEU A 140 6.31 -14.27 24.89
C LEU A 140 6.93 -14.65 26.24
N ARG A 141 7.72 -15.74 26.28
CA ARG A 141 8.41 -16.17 27.52
C ARG A 141 9.36 -15.12 28.09
N LYS A 142 9.88 -14.24 27.23
CA LYS A 142 10.80 -13.16 27.60
C LYS A 142 10.09 -11.82 27.84
N GLY A 143 8.77 -11.76 27.70
CA GLY A 143 7.98 -10.55 27.88
C GLY A 143 8.17 -9.48 26.78
N ILE A 144 8.89 -9.81 25.70
CA ILE A 144 9.12 -8.92 24.56
C ILE A 144 7.86 -8.85 23.70
N VAL A 145 7.15 -9.98 23.60
CA VAL A 145 5.80 -10.03 23.01
C VAL A 145 4.79 -10.21 24.11
N GLN A 146 3.63 -9.58 23.96
CA GLN A 146 2.48 -9.75 24.85
C GLN A 146 1.24 -10.07 24.01
N ARG A 147 0.42 -11.00 24.49
CA ARG A 147 -0.91 -11.24 23.91
C ARG A 147 -1.89 -10.21 24.48
N ARG A 148 -2.70 -9.59 23.63
CA ARG A 148 -3.78 -8.67 24.03
C ARG A 148 -5.12 -9.39 23.91
N GLY A 149 -5.67 -9.75 25.07
CA GLY A 149 -6.83 -10.66 25.15
C GLY A 149 -6.52 -11.98 24.44
N ASP A 150 -7.53 -12.56 23.79
CA ASP A 150 -7.36 -13.77 22.98
C ASP A 150 -7.10 -13.49 21.50
N ARG A 151 -6.90 -12.22 21.11
CA ARG A 151 -6.97 -11.81 19.70
C ARG A 151 -5.62 -11.67 19.02
N TYR A 152 -4.78 -10.75 19.48
CA TYR A 152 -3.56 -10.36 18.74
C TYR A 152 -2.33 -10.23 19.64
N PHE A 153 -1.16 -10.11 19.01
CA PHE A 153 0.12 -9.96 19.68
C PHE A 153 0.68 -8.55 19.50
N VAL A 154 1.30 -8.03 20.54
CA VAL A 154 2.00 -6.75 20.53
C VAL A 154 3.46 -6.99 20.88
N VAL A 155 4.37 -6.36 20.14
CA VAL A 155 5.82 -6.42 20.37
C VAL A 155 6.26 -5.12 21.03
N ASP A 156 6.99 -5.20 22.16
CA ASP A 156 7.83 -4.10 22.62
C ASP A 156 8.96 -3.90 21.59
N MET A 157 8.68 -3.08 20.58
CA MET A 157 9.56 -2.94 19.43
C MET A 157 10.86 -2.25 19.83
N LYS A 158 10.78 -1.29 20.77
CA LYS A 158 11.96 -0.62 21.31
C LYS A 158 12.85 -1.60 22.08
N GLY A 159 12.27 -2.41 22.97
CA GLY A 159 12.99 -3.43 23.72
C GLY A 159 13.59 -4.51 22.82
N LEU A 160 12.84 -5.01 21.84
CA LEU A 160 13.34 -5.96 20.83
C LEU A 160 14.55 -5.37 20.09
N LEU A 161 14.42 -4.15 19.57
CA LEU A 161 15.47 -3.54 18.76
C LEU A 161 16.72 -3.24 19.58
N LEU A 162 16.58 -2.52 20.70
CA LEU A 162 17.73 -2.01 21.46
C LEU A 162 18.40 -3.08 22.33
N ASN A 163 17.64 -4.04 22.86
CA ASN A 163 18.17 -5.02 23.80
C ASN A 163 18.51 -6.36 23.15
N GLN A 164 17.91 -6.70 22.00
CA GLN A 164 18.18 -7.95 21.30
C GLN A 164 18.91 -7.71 19.99
N VAL A 165 18.31 -6.98 19.05
CA VAL A 165 18.84 -6.86 17.68
C VAL A 165 20.18 -6.10 17.65
N VAL A 166 20.21 -4.87 18.18
CA VAL A 166 21.42 -4.02 18.20
C VAL A 166 22.55 -4.67 19.02
N ARG A 167 22.20 -5.38 20.10
CA ARG A 167 23.15 -6.11 20.96
C ARG A 167 23.54 -7.49 20.42
N ARG A 168 23.05 -7.87 19.23
CA ARG A 168 23.31 -9.17 18.60
C ARG A 168 22.95 -10.37 19.48
N GLY A 169 21.85 -10.26 20.21
CA GLY A 169 21.24 -11.40 20.91
C GLY A 169 20.85 -12.49 19.92
N THR A 170 20.71 -13.72 20.40
CA THR A 170 20.46 -14.89 19.54
C THR A 170 19.20 -15.64 19.96
N TRP A 171 18.59 -16.37 19.01
CA TRP A 171 17.39 -17.15 19.27
C TRP A 171 17.62 -18.27 20.29
N GLU A 172 18.82 -18.85 20.33
CA GLU A 172 19.24 -19.85 21.32
C GLU A 172 19.22 -19.28 22.73
N ALA A 173 19.71 -18.05 22.91
CA ALA A 173 19.72 -17.38 24.21
C ALA A 173 18.30 -17.03 24.69
N LEU A 174 17.35 -16.87 23.77
CA LEU A 174 15.92 -16.73 24.11
C LEU A 174 15.23 -18.07 24.37
N GLY A 175 15.93 -19.20 24.17
CA GLY A 175 15.36 -20.54 24.31
C GLY A 175 14.30 -20.83 23.24
N ALA A 176 14.49 -20.32 22.02
CA ALA A 176 13.64 -20.66 20.90
C ALA A 176 13.96 -22.07 20.38
N THR A 177 12.93 -22.88 20.21
CA THR A 177 13.03 -24.21 19.64
C THR A 177 13.36 -24.10 18.15
N ASP A 178 14.32 -24.88 17.65
CA ASP A 178 14.73 -24.98 16.24
C ASP A 178 15.16 -23.68 15.51
N LEU A 179 15.16 -22.53 16.20
CA LEU A 179 15.67 -21.27 15.68
C LEU A 179 17.09 -21.03 16.19
N ARG A 180 17.95 -20.51 15.31
CA ARG A 180 19.38 -20.31 15.55
C ARG A 180 19.85 -18.98 15.01
N GLY A 181 20.97 -18.49 15.53
CA GLY A 181 21.64 -17.29 15.04
C GLY A 181 21.06 -15.98 15.59
N PRO A 182 21.55 -14.84 15.06
CA PRO A 182 21.21 -13.52 15.57
C PRO A 182 19.72 -13.22 15.37
N ILE A 183 19.15 -12.47 16.32
CA ILE A 183 17.81 -11.93 16.20
C ILE A 183 17.89 -10.71 15.28
N THR A 184 17.21 -10.80 14.16
CA THR A 184 17.03 -9.71 13.19
C THR A 184 15.54 -9.51 12.95
N VAL A 185 15.18 -8.33 12.48
CA VAL A 185 13.85 -8.10 11.88
C VAL A 185 14.09 -7.84 10.41
N SER A 186 13.91 -8.89 9.60
CA SER A 186 14.14 -8.83 8.15
C SER A 186 13.04 -8.03 7.47
N SER A 187 13.33 -7.45 6.32
CA SER A 187 12.39 -6.67 5.52
C SER A 187 12.79 -6.71 4.04
N THR A 188 12.01 -6.07 3.17
CA THR A 188 12.43 -5.81 1.77
C THR A 188 13.50 -4.72 1.67
N ASP A 189 14.13 -4.56 0.51
CA ASP A 189 15.12 -3.53 0.26
C ASP A 189 14.52 -2.11 0.46
N PRO A 190 14.97 -1.32 1.45
CA PRO A 190 14.45 0.02 1.72
C PRO A 190 14.68 1.01 0.58
N VAL A 191 15.66 0.79 -0.30
CA VAL A 191 15.91 1.67 -1.45
C VAL A 191 14.79 1.56 -2.50
N ARG A 192 14.14 0.39 -2.59
CA ARG A 192 13.19 0.06 -3.66
C ARG A 192 11.77 -0.15 -3.17
N SER A 193 11.60 -0.62 -1.93
CA SER A 193 10.35 -1.09 -1.38
C SER A 193 9.90 -0.25 -0.19
N ASN A 194 8.60 0.01 -0.11
CA ASN A 194 8.06 0.85 0.96
C ASN A 194 8.09 0.15 2.32
N SER A 195 7.86 -1.16 2.43
CA SER A 195 7.88 -1.85 3.74
C SER A 195 9.27 -1.86 4.33
N GLY A 196 10.28 -2.13 3.50
CA GLY A 196 11.68 -1.99 3.86
C GLY A 196 12.00 -0.61 4.41
N PHE A 197 11.56 0.42 3.70
CA PHE A 197 11.84 1.79 4.11
C PHE A 197 11.06 2.20 5.36
N THR A 198 9.80 1.77 5.51
CA THR A 198 8.97 2.02 6.70
C THR A 198 9.58 1.36 7.93
N MET A 199 10.07 0.13 7.82
CA MET A 199 10.83 -0.52 8.88
C MET A 199 12.13 0.24 9.20
N ALA A 200 12.87 0.71 8.20
CA ALA A 200 14.07 1.53 8.43
C ALA A 200 13.74 2.85 9.15
N GLN A 201 12.59 3.48 8.84
CA GLN A 201 12.11 4.67 9.54
C GLN A 201 11.73 4.37 11.00
N LEU A 202 11.04 3.25 11.26
CA LEU A 202 10.71 2.84 12.61
C LEU A 202 11.98 2.56 13.45
N GLN A 203 12.95 1.88 12.85
CA GLN A 203 14.27 1.66 13.47
C GLN A 203 14.98 3.00 13.75
N LEU A 204 14.94 3.93 12.80
CA LEU A 204 15.51 5.26 12.97
C LEU A 204 14.84 6.02 14.11
N ASN A 205 13.51 6.03 14.19
CA ASN A 205 12.77 6.68 15.29
C ASN A 205 13.22 6.13 16.64
N ILE A 206 13.29 4.81 16.78
CA ILE A 206 13.66 4.14 18.03
C ILE A 206 15.12 4.39 18.42
N ILE A 207 16.05 4.40 17.46
CA ILE A 207 17.49 4.57 17.73
C ILE A 207 17.84 6.04 17.96
N ALA A 208 17.22 6.95 17.23
CA ALA A 208 17.56 8.37 17.23
C ALA A 208 16.91 9.18 18.36
N THR A 209 15.89 8.62 19.04
CA THR A 209 15.08 9.34 20.03
C THR A 209 14.96 8.56 21.34
N ASP A 210 14.77 9.29 22.45
CA ASP A 210 14.47 8.68 23.74
C ASP A 210 13.04 8.12 23.80
N ASP A 211 12.11 8.71 23.06
CA ASP A 211 10.74 8.25 22.92
C ASP A 211 10.49 7.72 21.50
N GLY A 212 10.38 6.40 21.35
CA GLY A 212 10.17 5.76 20.05
C GLY A 212 8.88 6.16 19.33
N PHE A 213 7.92 6.80 20.02
CA PHE A 213 6.72 7.38 19.41
C PHE A 213 6.97 8.73 18.73
N SER A 214 8.19 9.27 18.80
CA SER A 214 8.57 10.53 18.20
C SER A 214 9.42 10.33 16.93
N ALA A 215 9.18 11.16 15.93
CA ALA A 215 10.09 11.27 14.79
C ALA A 215 11.32 12.12 15.17
N PRO A 216 12.55 11.73 14.78
CA PRO A 216 13.74 12.51 15.06
C PRO A 216 13.81 13.75 14.16
N ASN A 217 14.50 14.78 14.63
CA ASN A 217 14.98 15.84 13.74
C ASN A 217 16.23 15.37 12.95
N LEU A 218 16.65 16.16 11.96
CA LEU A 218 17.79 15.80 11.09
C LEU A 218 19.10 15.57 11.85
N ALA A 219 19.37 16.33 12.91
CA ALA A 219 20.60 16.18 13.70
C ALA A 219 20.61 14.88 14.51
N GLN A 220 19.46 14.50 15.10
CA GLN A 220 19.28 13.21 15.76
C GLN A 220 19.41 12.06 14.75
N ALA A 221 18.72 12.18 13.61
CA ALA A 221 18.74 11.18 12.56
C ALA A 221 20.17 10.90 12.09
N ARG A 222 20.93 11.94 11.72
CA ARG A 222 22.33 11.80 11.25
C ARG A 222 23.22 11.01 12.20
N LYS A 223 23.07 11.21 13.52
CA LYS A 223 23.82 10.44 14.52
C LYS A 223 23.46 8.95 14.54
N ALA A 224 22.21 8.63 14.24
CA ALA A 224 21.69 7.26 14.25
C ALA A 224 21.84 6.52 12.91
N LEU A 225 22.02 7.23 11.79
CA LEU A 225 22.11 6.63 10.45
C LEU A 225 23.15 5.49 10.34
N PRO A 226 24.37 5.59 10.90
CA PRO A 226 25.32 4.46 10.85
C PRO A 226 24.80 3.19 11.51
N ALA A 227 24.05 3.32 12.61
CA ALA A 227 23.50 2.17 13.32
C ALA A 227 22.35 1.53 12.52
N VAL A 228 21.45 2.34 11.96
CA VAL A 228 20.37 1.84 11.07
C VAL A 228 20.95 1.18 9.82
N ARG A 229 22.01 1.76 9.25
CA ARG A 229 22.74 1.17 8.12
C ARG A 229 23.31 -0.21 8.46
N ALA A 230 23.89 -0.38 9.64
CA ALA A 230 24.42 -1.67 10.06
C ALA A 230 23.31 -2.74 10.22
N LEU A 231 22.09 -2.35 10.61
CA LEU A 231 20.94 -3.25 10.65
C LEU A 231 20.47 -3.67 9.25
N TYR A 232 20.51 -2.74 8.30
CA TYR A 232 20.23 -3.02 6.89
C TYR A 232 21.27 -3.98 6.30
N ASP A 233 22.57 -3.67 6.41
CA ASP A 233 23.64 -4.49 5.84
C ASP A 233 23.67 -5.92 6.41
N ALA A 234 23.22 -6.12 7.65
CA ALA A 234 23.14 -7.44 8.29
C ALA A 234 22.05 -8.37 7.71
N GLN A 235 21.08 -7.85 6.95
CA GLN A 235 19.97 -8.64 6.40
C GLN A 235 20.32 -9.38 5.10
N GLY A 236 21.41 -9.00 4.43
CA GLY A 236 21.82 -9.62 3.16
C GLY A 236 20.92 -9.22 1.98
N LEU A 237 20.74 -10.12 1.02
CA LEU A 237 19.90 -9.86 -0.16
C LEU A 237 18.42 -9.81 0.23
N GLN A 238 17.74 -8.73 -0.15
CA GLN A 238 16.34 -8.48 0.17
C GLN A 238 15.49 -8.34 -1.10
N SER A 239 14.23 -8.75 -1.02
CA SER A 239 13.27 -8.61 -2.13
C SER A 239 13.02 -7.13 -2.44
N ARG A 240 12.71 -6.81 -3.70
CA ARG A 240 12.63 -5.42 -4.19
C ARG A 240 11.25 -4.76 -4.07
N SER A 241 10.21 -5.52 -3.71
CA SER A 241 8.85 -4.99 -3.48
C SER A 241 8.18 -5.68 -2.29
N SER A 242 7.32 -4.94 -1.57
CA SER A 242 6.63 -5.42 -0.37
C SER A 242 5.83 -6.69 -0.66
N ASP A 243 5.11 -6.71 -1.78
CA ASP A 243 4.30 -7.87 -2.20
C ASP A 243 5.16 -9.10 -2.45
N SER A 244 6.21 -8.96 -3.28
CA SER A 244 7.12 -10.06 -3.56
C SER A 244 7.82 -10.57 -2.30
N GLY A 245 8.19 -9.67 -1.39
CA GLY A 245 8.91 -10.04 -0.17
C GLY A 245 8.06 -10.83 0.82
N PHE A 246 6.82 -10.40 1.04
CA PHE A 246 5.86 -11.16 1.84
C PHE A 246 5.59 -12.54 1.24
N ARG A 247 5.32 -12.62 -0.06
CA ARG A 247 5.11 -13.91 -0.76
C ARG A 247 6.34 -14.81 -0.68
N GLU A 248 7.53 -14.24 -0.82
CA GLU A 248 8.79 -14.95 -0.69
C GLU A 248 8.98 -15.49 0.74
N TRP A 249 8.67 -14.69 1.77
CA TRP A 249 8.71 -15.15 3.16
C TRP A 249 7.76 -16.32 3.39
N LEU A 250 6.51 -16.22 2.93
CA LEU A 250 5.50 -17.28 3.06
C LEU A 250 5.93 -18.59 2.38
N THR A 251 6.50 -18.49 1.18
CA THR A 251 6.77 -19.67 0.34
C THR A 251 8.15 -20.29 0.55
N GLN A 252 9.12 -19.52 1.07
CA GLN A 252 10.51 -19.98 1.21
C GLN A 252 10.91 -20.32 2.66
N GLY A 253 9.94 -20.67 3.50
CA GLY A 253 10.21 -21.26 4.83
C GLY A 253 9.81 -20.41 6.03
N GLY A 254 9.17 -19.25 5.82
CA GLY A 254 8.60 -18.43 6.90
C GLY A 254 9.61 -18.13 8.00
N GLU A 255 9.25 -18.49 9.25
CA GLU A 255 10.10 -18.27 10.43
C GLU A 255 11.48 -18.93 10.35
N PHE A 256 11.66 -19.99 9.57
CA PHE A 256 12.98 -20.63 9.43
C PHE A 256 13.91 -19.88 8.49
N LYS A 257 13.35 -19.13 7.53
CA LYS A 257 14.13 -18.27 6.65
C LYS A 257 14.40 -16.92 7.32
N ALA A 258 13.36 -16.32 7.88
CA ALA A 258 13.45 -15.09 8.64
C ALA A 258 12.48 -15.18 9.82
N PRO A 259 12.98 -15.43 11.05
CA PRO A 259 12.15 -15.58 12.25
C PRO A 259 11.19 -14.42 12.51
N LEU A 260 11.60 -13.20 12.15
CA LEU A 260 10.80 -11.99 12.19
C LEU A 260 10.93 -11.28 10.85
N TYR A 261 9.81 -11.00 10.20
CA TYR A 261 9.76 -10.37 8.88
C TYR A 261 8.75 -9.22 8.86
N ALA A 262 9.23 -8.03 8.52
CA ALA A 262 8.44 -6.81 8.43
C ALA A 262 7.63 -6.75 7.13
N GLY A 263 6.36 -6.40 7.23
CA GLY A 263 5.47 -6.18 6.09
C GLY A 263 4.18 -5.52 6.55
N TYR A 264 3.12 -5.64 5.76
CA TYR A 264 1.86 -4.94 6.05
C TYR A 264 0.71 -5.88 6.35
N GLU A 265 -0.14 -5.50 7.29
CA GLU A 265 -1.33 -6.25 7.68
C GLU A 265 -2.23 -6.64 6.51
N ASN A 266 -2.45 -5.73 5.56
CA ASN A 266 -3.31 -5.98 4.40
C ASN A 266 -2.85 -7.21 3.58
N GLN A 267 -1.55 -7.50 3.54
CA GLN A 267 -1.00 -8.59 2.73
C GLN A 267 -1.44 -9.97 3.24
N ILE A 268 -1.44 -10.18 4.57
CA ILE A 268 -1.92 -11.45 5.13
C ILE A 268 -3.44 -11.57 5.02
N ILE A 269 -4.18 -10.46 5.14
CA ILE A 269 -5.63 -10.47 4.94
C ILE A 269 -5.95 -10.87 3.50
N GLN A 270 -5.34 -10.20 2.52
CA GLN A 270 -5.49 -10.51 1.10
C GLN A 270 -5.13 -11.97 0.82
N GLN A 271 -4.01 -12.46 1.35
CA GLN A 271 -3.59 -13.84 1.17
C GLN A 271 -4.62 -14.83 1.76
N VAL A 272 -5.18 -14.56 2.94
CA VAL A 272 -6.21 -15.41 3.55
C VAL A 272 -7.47 -15.44 2.70
N VAL A 273 -7.93 -14.28 2.20
CA VAL A 273 -9.11 -14.19 1.33
C VAL A 273 -8.88 -14.97 0.03
N GLN A 274 -7.74 -14.79 -0.63
CA GLN A 274 -7.39 -15.52 -1.85
C GLN A 274 -7.25 -17.03 -1.63
N SER A 275 -6.80 -17.46 -0.45
CA SER A 275 -6.60 -18.88 -0.14
C SER A 275 -7.88 -19.62 0.23
N GLY A 276 -8.95 -18.89 0.61
CA GLY A 276 -10.22 -19.49 1.03
C GLY A 276 -10.03 -20.55 2.12
N ASP A 277 -10.58 -21.75 1.90
CA ASP A 277 -10.50 -22.88 2.83
C ASP A 277 -9.07 -23.33 3.17
N ALA A 278 -8.10 -23.07 2.28
CA ALA A 278 -6.70 -23.41 2.51
C ALA A 278 -6.00 -22.48 3.52
N SER A 279 -6.62 -21.35 3.88
CA SER A 279 -6.07 -20.36 4.82
C SER A 279 -5.78 -20.93 6.21
N ALA A 280 -6.53 -21.95 6.65
CA ALA A 280 -6.30 -22.57 7.96
C ALA A 280 -4.90 -23.23 8.06
N ALA A 281 -4.38 -23.79 6.97
CA ALA A 281 -3.04 -24.37 6.95
C ALA A 281 -1.94 -23.28 6.99
N LEU A 282 -2.16 -22.18 6.27
CA LEU A 282 -1.29 -21.00 6.28
C LEU A 282 -1.18 -20.41 7.70
N LEU A 283 -2.33 -20.15 8.34
CA LEU A 283 -2.41 -19.48 9.64
C LEU A 283 -1.86 -20.32 10.81
N LYS A 284 -1.67 -21.63 10.65
CA LYS A 284 -0.94 -22.45 11.64
C LYS A 284 0.50 -21.97 11.82
N ASN A 285 1.14 -21.55 10.74
CA ASN A 285 2.56 -21.22 10.69
C ASN A 285 2.86 -19.71 10.68
N VAL A 286 1.82 -18.87 10.65
CA VAL A 286 1.95 -17.41 10.63
C VAL A 286 1.35 -16.82 11.89
N ARG A 287 2.06 -15.87 12.49
CA ARG A 287 1.60 -15.00 13.56
C ARG A 287 1.84 -13.56 13.11
N VAL A 288 0.82 -12.73 13.29
CA VAL A 288 0.89 -11.28 13.06
C VAL A 288 1.17 -10.63 14.41
N LEU A 289 2.32 -9.97 14.52
CA LEU A 289 2.70 -9.22 15.70
C LEU A 289 2.69 -7.73 15.36
N TYR A 290 2.00 -6.93 16.17
CA TYR A 290 1.97 -5.47 16.00
C TYR A 290 3.12 -4.83 16.78
N PRO A 291 4.08 -4.16 16.12
CA PRO A 291 5.06 -3.34 16.81
C PRO A 291 4.39 -2.25 17.66
N ASP A 292 4.95 -1.97 18.82
CA ASP A 292 4.55 -0.85 19.67
C ASP A 292 5.82 -0.09 20.08
N PRO A 293 6.10 1.07 19.46
CA PRO A 293 5.35 1.72 18.38
C PRO A 293 5.45 0.98 17.03
N THR A 294 4.45 1.18 16.16
CA THR A 294 4.52 0.89 14.72
C THR A 294 4.45 2.18 13.88
N ILE A 295 4.51 2.08 12.55
CA ILE A 295 4.16 3.16 11.62
C ILE A 295 3.00 2.69 10.75
N TYR A 296 2.02 3.57 10.53
CA TYR A 296 0.97 3.32 9.53
C TYR A 296 1.51 3.59 8.13
N SER A 297 1.37 2.62 7.23
CA SER A 297 1.49 2.84 5.80
C SER A 297 0.23 3.55 5.31
N ASP A 298 0.31 4.87 5.24
CA ASP A 298 -0.69 5.70 4.56
C ASP A 298 -0.57 5.52 3.06
N HIS A 299 -1.70 5.50 2.34
CA HIS A 299 -1.73 5.39 0.90
C HIS A 299 -2.37 6.65 0.28
N PRO A 300 -1.64 7.78 0.25
CA PRO A 300 -2.15 9.01 -0.32
C PRO A 300 -2.13 8.99 -1.84
N VAL A 301 -3.27 9.29 -2.47
CA VAL A 301 -3.30 9.63 -3.89
C VAL A 301 -2.79 11.06 -4.01
N LEU A 302 -1.61 11.21 -4.63
CA LEU A 302 -1.02 12.48 -5.02
C LEU A 302 -1.53 12.81 -6.43
N ALA A 303 -2.68 13.46 -6.49
CA ALA A 303 -3.28 13.91 -7.73
C ALA A 303 -2.52 15.14 -8.24
N LEU A 304 -2.04 15.10 -9.48
CA LEU A 304 -1.26 16.19 -10.10
C LEU A 304 -2.16 17.17 -10.88
N ASP A 305 -3.38 16.76 -11.18
CA ASP A 305 -4.38 17.54 -11.92
C ASP A 305 -5.81 17.26 -11.41
N PRO A 306 -6.82 18.01 -11.91
CA PRO A 306 -8.21 17.84 -11.48
C PRO A 306 -8.84 16.47 -11.80
N ASP A 307 -8.43 15.79 -12.87
CA ASP A 307 -8.98 14.47 -13.23
C ASP A 307 -8.44 13.39 -12.31
N ALA A 308 -7.16 13.44 -11.94
CA ALA A 308 -6.61 12.64 -10.86
C ALA A 308 -7.24 12.99 -9.49
N GLY A 309 -7.66 14.25 -9.28
CA GLY A 309 -8.45 14.65 -8.13
C GLY A 309 -9.78 13.90 -8.06
N ARG A 310 -10.49 13.77 -9.18
CA ARG A 310 -11.72 12.94 -9.26
C ARG A 310 -11.45 11.48 -8.94
N PHE A 311 -10.29 10.94 -9.33
CA PHE A 311 -9.90 9.58 -8.95
C PHE A 311 -9.69 9.44 -7.44
N ALA A 312 -9.01 10.39 -6.79
CA ALA A 312 -8.87 10.40 -5.33
C ALA A 312 -10.23 10.44 -4.61
N ASP A 313 -11.19 11.22 -5.14
CA ASP A 313 -12.56 11.25 -4.62
C ASP A 313 -13.32 9.94 -4.86
N ALA A 314 -13.16 9.34 -6.04
CA ALA A 314 -13.78 8.06 -6.36
C ALA A 314 -13.30 6.93 -5.44
N MET A 315 -12.03 6.96 -5.04
CA MET A 315 -11.49 5.99 -4.08
C MET A 315 -12.18 6.06 -2.71
N LYS A 316 -12.89 7.15 -2.37
CA LYS A 316 -13.67 7.26 -1.12
C LYS A 316 -15.04 6.59 -1.21
N ASP A 317 -15.46 6.08 -2.37
CA ASP A 317 -16.74 5.40 -2.55
C ASP A 317 -16.89 4.23 -1.55
N PRO A 318 -18.03 4.11 -0.84
CA PRO A 318 -18.26 3.02 0.13
C PRO A 318 -18.10 1.61 -0.42
N LYS A 319 -18.47 1.35 -1.67
CA LYS A 319 -18.29 0.03 -2.27
C LYS A 319 -16.82 -0.22 -2.57
N ILE A 320 -16.09 0.76 -3.11
CA ILE A 320 -14.63 0.62 -3.32
C ILE A 320 -13.91 0.41 -1.98
N GLN A 321 -14.27 1.16 -0.94
CA GLN A 321 -13.69 1.02 0.39
C GLN A 321 -14.00 -0.35 1.01
N GLN A 322 -15.23 -0.86 0.86
CA GLN A 322 -15.60 -2.20 1.29
C GLN A 322 -14.81 -3.28 0.53
N ILE A 323 -14.63 -3.14 -0.79
CA ILE A 323 -13.81 -4.06 -1.59
C ILE A 323 -12.34 -4.03 -1.12
N ALA A 324 -11.78 -2.83 -0.93
CA ALA A 324 -10.42 -2.63 -0.48
C ALA A 324 -10.15 -3.32 0.87
N TRP A 325 -11.09 -3.24 1.81
CA TRP A 325 -11.01 -3.95 3.08
C TRP A 325 -11.23 -5.47 2.91
N LYS A 326 -12.40 -5.87 2.40
CA LYS A 326 -12.85 -7.27 2.43
C LYS A 326 -12.08 -8.20 1.50
N ARG A 327 -11.52 -7.69 0.41
CA ARG A 327 -10.74 -8.49 -0.56
C ARG A 327 -9.24 -8.29 -0.47
N TYR A 328 -8.81 -7.08 -0.10
CA TYR A 328 -7.41 -6.67 -0.19
C TYR A 328 -6.80 -6.23 1.16
N GLY A 329 -7.59 -6.22 2.23
CA GLY A 329 -7.13 -5.95 3.60
C GLY A 329 -6.71 -4.51 3.88
N PHE A 330 -6.91 -3.58 2.95
CA PHE A 330 -6.61 -2.18 3.19
C PHE A 330 -7.66 -1.58 4.14
N ARG A 331 -7.20 -1.03 5.25
CA ARG A 331 -8.05 -0.22 6.13
C ARG A 331 -8.47 1.05 5.41
N SER A 332 -9.71 1.45 5.58
CA SER A 332 -10.20 2.75 5.19
C SER A 332 -9.57 3.86 6.03
N ALA A 333 -9.04 4.88 5.37
CA ALA A 333 -8.63 6.14 5.99
C ALA A 333 -9.77 7.18 6.07
N VAL A 334 -10.89 6.90 5.39
CA VAL A 334 -11.94 7.89 5.08
C VAL A 334 -13.33 7.47 5.56
N GLN A 335 -13.52 6.21 5.97
CA GLN A 335 -14.81 5.69 6.45
C GLN A 335 -14.69 5.08 7.84
N VAL A 336 -15.35 5.72 8.80
CA VAL A 336 -15.47 5.19 10.16
C VAL A 336 -16.30 3.91 10.14
N GLY A 337 -15.82 2.87 10.83
CA GLY A 337 -16.51 1.58 10.93
C GLY A 337 -16.34 0.65 9.73
N ALA A 338 -15.63 1.05 8.67
CA ALA A 338 -15.35 0.16 7.54
C ALA A 338 -14.32 -0.95 7.88
N ASN A 339 -13.54 -0.75 8.95
CA ASN A 339 -12.40 -1.60 9.33
C ASN A 339 -12.78 -2.63 10.39
N ASP A 340 -13.85 -3.38 10.18
CA ASP A 340 -14.29 -4.40 11.14
C ASP A 340 -13.39 -5.63 11.06
N VAL A 341 -12.47 -5.77 12.02
CA VAL A 341 -11.57 -6.92 12.13
C VAL A 341 -12.30 -8.24 12.34
N GLY A 342 -13.57 -8.20 12.78
CA GLY A 342 -14.45 -9.36 12.89
C GLY A 342 -14.76 -10.01 11.54
N ASP A 343 -14.55 -9.31 10.42
CA ASP A 343 -14.62 -9.89 9.08
C ASP A 343 -13.57 -11.00 8.85
N PHE A 344 -12.50 -11.04 9.66
CA PHE A 344 -11.38 -11.98 9.51
C PHE A 344 -11.09 -12.75 10.82
N PRO A 345 -12.02 -13.58 11.32
CA PRO A 345 -11.92 -14.19 12.65
C PRO A 345 -10.74 -15.16 12.82
N GLY A 346 -10.15 -15.64 11.72
CA GLY A 346 -8.96 -16.50 11.74
C GLY A 346 -7.64 -15.74 11.94
N ILE A 347 -7.65 -14.42 11.80
CA ILE A 347 -6.45 -13.59 11.89
C ILE A 347 -6.49 -12.80 13.19
N GLY A 348 -5.40 -12.84 13.95
CA GLY A 348 -5.27 -12.06 15.18
C GLY A 348 -5.03 -10.58 14.90
N LEU A 349 -6.09 -9.87 14.49
CA LEU A 349 -6.02 -8.45 14.12
C LEU A 349 -6.31 -7.52 15.30
N ALA A 350 -5.64 -6.36 15.32
CA ALA A 350 -5.89 -5.28 16.29
C ALA A 350 -6.94 -4.29 15.77
N ASP A 351 -7.90 -3.85 16.60
CA ASP A 351 -8.85 -2.80 16.18
C ASP A 351 -8.15 -1.45 16.01
N GLN A 352 -7.27 -1.15 16.98
CA GLN A 352 -6.52 0.10 17.08
C GLN A 352 -5.09 -0.22 17.47
N ILE A 353 -4.16 0.56 16.91
CA ILE A 353 -2.74 0.46 17.23
C ILE A 353 -2.19 1.86 17.49
N ARG A 354 -1.13 1.92 18.28
CA ARG A 354 -0.39 3.16 18.50
C ARG A 354 0.71 3.25 17.45
N ALA A 355 0.72 4.34 16.70
CA ALA A 355 1.72 4.58 15.68
C ALA A 355 2.59 5.79 16.03
N ALA A 356 3.87 5.69 15.69
CA ALA A 356 4.77 6.82 15.58
C ALA A 356 4.51 7.55 14.25
N PRO A 357 4.73 8.88 14.18
CA PRO A 357 4.66 9.61 12.94
C PRO A 357 5.82 9.20 12.02
N ALA A 358 5.55 9.23 10.70
CA ALA A 358 6.62 9.11 9.72
C ALA A 358 7.57 10.33 9.81
N PRO A 359 8.89 10.15 9.63
CA PRO A 359 9.84 11.26 9.62
C PRO A 359 9.54 12.32 8.55
N ALA A 360 9.93 13.56 8.85
CA ALA A 360 9.86 14.67 7.90
C ALA A 360 10.70 14.43 6.63
N ALA A 361 10.46 15.23 5.59
CA ALA A 361 11.05 15.04 4.26
C ALA A 361 12.59 15.06 4.26
N ASP A 362 13.21 15.95 5.03
CA ASP A 362 14.67 16.08 5.14
C ASP A 362 15.31 14.87 5.81
N VAL A 363 14.72 14.37 6.90
CA VAL A 363 15.13 13.15 7.59
C VAL A 363 14.94 11.93 6.69
N THR A 364 13.81 11.87 5.99
CA THR A 364 13.49 10.80 5.05
C THR A 364 14.50 10.74 3.91
N LEU A 365 14.87 11.88 3.32
CA LEU A 365 15.88 11.95 2.27
C LEU A 365 17.27 11.58 2.79
N ALA A 366 17.64 11.99 4.00
CA ALA A 366 18.91 11.60 4.63
C ALA A 366 18.98 10.08 4.86
N LEU A 367 17.90 9.47 5.36
CA LEU A 367 17.80 8.02 5.52
C LEU A 367 17.91 7.30 4.17
N LEU A 368 17.17 7.75 3.16
CA LEU A 368 17.19 7.16 1.82
C LEU A 368 18.56 7.26 1.16
N SER A 369 19.24 8.41 1.30
CA SER A 369 20.60 8.59 0.82
C SER A 369 21.57 7.63 1.50
N CYS A 370 21.47 7.48 2.82
CA CYS A 370 22.27 6.51 3.59
C CYS A 370 21.99 5.05 3.20
N MET A 371 20.75 4.67 2.88
CA MET A 371 20.43 3.32 2.39
C MET A 371 21.03 3.07 1.00
N LYS A 372 21.04 4.08 0.12
CA LYS A 372 21.62 4.00 -1.22
C LYS A 372 23.15 3.94 -1.21
N ASP A 373 23.79 4.76 -0.38
CA ASP A 373 25.24 4.87 -0.28
C ASP A 373 25.67 4.94 1.19
N ALA A 374 26.45 3.95 1.63
CA ALA A 374 26.95 3.88 3.00
C ALA A 374 27.81 5.11 3.39
N ASN A 375 28.42 5.80 2.43
CA ASN A 375 29.18 7.03 2.68
C ASN A 375 28.28 8.21 3.08
N ALA A 376 27.02 8.21 2.64
CA ALA A 376 26.04 9.23 2.98
C ALA A 376 25.44 9.05 4.39
N CYS A 377 25.82 7.99 5.11
CA CYS A 377 25.41 7.77 6.50
C CYS A 377 26.25 8.54 7.53
N ARG A 378 27.33 9.21 7.11
CA ARG A 378 28.32 9.85 8.00
C ARG A 378 28.08 11.34 8.20
#